data_AF-H8FYD2-F1
#
_entry.id   AF-H8FYD2-F1
#
_cell.length_a   1.000
_cell.length_b   1.000
_cell.length_c   1.000
_cell.angle_alpha   90.00
_cell.angle_beta   90.00
_cell.angle_gamma   90.00
#
_symmetry.space_group_name_H-M   'P 1'
#
loop_
_entity.id
_entity.type
_entity.pdbx_description
1 polymer ?
#
loop_
_entity_poly.entity_id
_entity_poly.type
_entity_poly.pdbx_seq_one_letter_code
_entity_poly.pdbx_strand_id
1 'polypeptide(L)'
;MSTSILKVAGISIAGLVGISTFALVAKLALAPLNMAHTAVNSATGVVNKTLDPNNVIVKYEWFHDANAQYQSRLNQIHGHKALIAGETDKGELQRLRIELAAMQQSCRDLAFRYNANATKTNVGLFQGETLPRLLDATTCEG
;
A
#
# COMPACT_ATOMS: atom_id res chain seq x y z
N MET A 1 -9.13 -11.82 -89.15
CA MET A 1 -10.30 -12.53 -88.58
C MET A 1 -9.91 -13.12 -87.24
N SER A 2 -10.72 -12.83 -86.21
CA SER A 2 -10.90 -13.56 -84.94
C SER A 2 -9.73 -13.83 -83.99
N THR A 3 -9.68 -13.01 -82.92
CA THR A 3 -9.91 -13.38 -81.51
C THR A 3 -9.47 -14.76 -81.01
N SER A 4 -8.64 -14.80 -79.94
CA SER A 4 -9.11 -15.19 -78.60
C SER A 4 -8.03 -15.35 -77.50
N ILE A 5 -8.22 -14.59 -76.40
CA ILE A 5 -8.23 -15.06 -74.99
C ILE A 5 -6.85 -15.47 -74.41
N LEU A 6 -6.11 -14.65 -73.65
CA LEU A 6 -6.43 -13.94 -72.40
C LEU A 6 -7.12 -14.80 -71.32
N LYS A 7 -6.36 -15.70 -70.67
CA LYS A 7 -6.76 -16.41 -69.43
C LYS A 7 -5.58 -16.48 -68.43
N VAL A 8 -4.99 -15.34 -68.08
CA VAL A 8 -4.06 -15.24 -66.94
C VAL A 8 -4.28 -13.92 -66.20
N ALA A 9 -5.49 -13.70 -65.70
CA ALA A 9 -5.79 -12.60 -64.77
C ALA A 9 -7.16 -12.87 -64.14
N GLY A 10 -7.21 -13.58 -63.02
CA GLY A 10 -8.51 -13.88 -62.40
C GLY A 10 -8.47 -14.79 -61.18
N ILE A 11 -7.40 -14.78 -60.38
CA ILE A 11 -7.41 -15.43 -59.07
C ILE A 11 -7.27 -14.35 -58.01
N SER A 12 -8.42 -13.77 -57.69
CA SER A 12 -8.91 -13.61 -56.31
C SER A 12 -8.08 -12.78 -55.33
N ILE A 13 -8.00 -11.47 -55.56
CA ILE A 13 -7.68 -10.47 -54.51
C ILE A 13 -8.74 -10.48 -53.36
N ALA A 14 -9.88 -11.14 -53.54
CA ALA A 14 -10.91 -11.33 -52.52
C ALA A 14 -10.52 -12.32 -51.40
N GLY A 15 -9.48 -13.16 -51.57
CA GLY A 15 -9.09 -14.16 -50.58
C GLY A 15 -8.26 -13.62 -49.41
N LEU A 16 -7.57 -12.48 -49.58
CA LEU A 16 -6.64 -11.93 -48.58
C LEU A 16 -7.27 -10.90 -47.64
N VAL A 17 -8.39 -10.29 -48.02
CA VAL A 17 -9.08 -9.26 -47.21
C VAL A 17 -10.03 -9.86 -46.18
N GLY A 18 -10.59 -11.06 -46.43
CA GLY A 18 -11.49 -11.73 -45.48
C GLY A 18 -10.78 -12.35 -44.27
N ILE A 19 -9.51 -12.76 -44.43
CA ILE A 19 -8.73 -13.43 -43.37
C ILE A 19 -8.20 -12.42 -42.34
N SER A 20 -7.87 -11.20 -42.76
CA SER A 20 -7.34 -10.16 -41.88
C SER A 20 -8.40 -9.59 -40.93
N THR A 21 -9.65 -9.49 -41.37
CA THR A 21 -10.77 -9.04 -40.52
C THR A 21 -11.21 -10.09 -39.51
N PHE A 22 -11.15 -11.38 -39.86
CA PHE A 22 -11.53 -12.46 -38.93
C PHE A 22 -10.53 -12.60 -37.78
N ALA A 23 -9.24 -12.42 -38.05
CA ALA A 23 -8.20 -12.43 -37.01
C ALA A 23 -8.30 -11.24 -36.04
N LEU A 24 -8.72 -10.06 -36.51
CA LEU A 24 -8.91 -8.88 -35.67
C LEU A 24 -10.13 -9.02 -34.76
N VAL A 25 -11.25 -9.53 -35.29
CA VAL A 25 -12.49 -9.77 -34.53
C VAL A 25 -12.29 -10.89 -33.50
N ALA A 26 -11.56 -11.96 -33.83
CA ALA A 26 -11.22 -13.00 -32.86
C ALA A 26 -10.33 -12.49 -31.71
N LYS A 27 -9.37 -11.60 -31.99
CA LYS A 27 -8.54 -10.95 -30.95
C LYS A 27 -9.35 -9.98 -30.07
N LEU A 28 -10.28 -9.22 -30.65
CA LEU A 28 -11.20 -8.34 -29.92
C LEU A 28 -12.22 -9.12 -29.08
N ALA A 29 -12.70 -10.27 -29.56
CA ALA A 29 -13.62 -11.14 -28.84
C ALA A 29 -12.95 -11.89 -27.66
N LEU A 30 -11.65 -12.21 -27.77
CA LEU A 30 -10.88 -12.88 -26.72
C LEU A 30 -10.13 -11.91 -25.79
N ALA A 31 -10.08 -10.61 -26.11
CA ALA A 31 -9.50 -9.57 -25.26
C ALA A 31 -10.05 -9.57 -23.82
N PRO A 32 -11.38 -9.67 -23.56
CA PRO A 32 -11.89 -9.72 -22.19
C PRO A 32 -11.45 -10.97 -21.42
N LEU A 33 -11.25 -12.11 -22.09
CA LEU A 33 -10.77 -13.35 -21.45
C LEU A 33 -9.30 -13.24 -21.03
N ASN A 34 -8.46 -12.59 -21.83
CA ASN A 34 -7.05 -12.33 -21.46
C ASN A 34 -6.92 -11.30 -20.34
N MET A 35 -7.78 -10.27 -20.30
CA MET A 35 -7.86 -9.34 -19.17
C MET A 35 -8.35 -10.02 -17.90
N ALA A 36 -9.36 -10.90 -17.99
CA ALA A 36 -9.84 -11.69 -16.87
C ALA A 36 -8.75 -12.62 -16.31
N HIS A 37 -7.97 -13.29 -17.17
CA HIS A 37 -6.89 -14.16 -16.73
C HIS A 37 -5.74 -13.38 -16.04
N THR A 38 -5.43 -12.18 -16.53
CA THR A 38 -4.39 -11.32 -15.95
C THR A 38 -4.86 -10.76 -14.60
N ALA A 39 -6.13 -10.36 -14.49
CA ALA A 39 -6.74 -9.91 -13.23
C ALA A 39 -6.77 -11.04 -12.20
N VAL A 40 -7.20 -12.26 -12.59
CA VAL A 40 -7.25 -13.43 -11.71
C VAL A 40 -5.85 -13.80 -11.20
N ASN A 41 -4.84 -13.87 -12.08
CA ASN A 41 -3.47 -14.20 -11.67
C ASN A 41 -2.82 -13.11 -10.79
N SER A 42 -3.18 -11.84 -11.01
CA SER A 42 -2.73 -10.74 -10.15
C SER A 42 -3.40 -10.79 -8.77
N ALA A 43 -4.68 -11.14 -8.69
CA ALA A 43 -5.41 -11.27 -7.44
C ALA A 43 -4.92 -12.48 -6.62
N THR A 44 -4.76 -13.66 -7.21
CA THR A 44 -4.22 -14.83 -6.50
C THR A 44 -2.75 -14.67 -6.12
N GLY A 45 -1.94 -14.02 -6.96
CA GLY A 45 -0.54 -13.72 -6.62
C GLY A 45 -0.40 -12.75 -5.44
N VAL A 46 -1.28 -11.74 -5.35
CA VAL A 46 -1.30 -10.77 -4.23
C VAL A 46 -1.87 -11.40 -2.97
N VAL A 47 -2.90 -12.25 -3.06
CA VAL A 47 -3.47 -12.98 -1.91
C VAL A 47 -2.43 -13.96 -1.32
N ASN A 48 -1.76 -14.76 -2.15
CA ASN A 48 -0.75 -15.71 -1.68
C ASN A 48 0.46 -15.02 -1.02
N LYS A 49 0.91 -13.86 -1.52
CA LYS A 49 2.00 -13.11 -0.87
C LYS A 49 1.58 -12.39 0.41
N THR A 50 0.30 -12.01 0.52
CA THR A 50 -0.21 -11.32 1.71
C THR A 50 -0.44 -12.29 2.87
N LEU A 51 -0.83 -13.54 2.58
CA LEU A 51 -1.13 -14.58 3.58
C LEU A 51 0.01 -15.58 3.81
N ASP A 52 1.20 -15.34 3.24
CA ASP A 52 2.39 -16.13 3.56
C ASP A 52 2.68 -15.99 5.07
N PRO A 53 2.82 -17.10 5.83
CA PRO A 53 3.08 -17.06 7.28
C PRO A 53 4.20 -16.11 7.69
N ASN A 54 5.26 -15.98 6.87
CA ASN A 54 6.36 -15.06 7.16
C ASN A 54 5.92 -13.60 7.09
N ASN A 55 5.07 -13.25 6.12
CA ASN A 55 4.54 -11.89 6.00
C ASN A 55 3.57 -11.58 7.15
N VAL A 56 2.74 -12.55 7.54
CA VAL A 56 1.84 -12.43 8.70
C VAL A 56 2.60 -12.12 9.97
N ILE A 57 3.63 -12.92 10.29
CA ILE A 57 4.45 -12.75 11.51
C ILE A 57 5.14 -11.38 11.48
N VAL A 58 5.79 -11.03 10.37
CA VAL A 58 6.51 -9.74 10.26
C VAL A 58 5.56 -8.55 10.44
N LYS A 59 4.34 -8.61 9.90
CA LYS A 59 3.36 -7.52 10.08
C LYS A 59 2.84 -7.45 11.51
N TYR A 60 2.59 -8.59 12.14
CA TYR A 60 2.18 -8.67 13.54
C TYR A 60 3.25 -8.08 14.47
N GLU A 61 4.50 -8.53 14.35
CA GLU A 61 5.64 -8.04 15.13
C GLU A 61 5.82 -6.53 14.93
N TRP A 62 5.69 -6.05 13.69
CA TRP A 62 5.78 -4.62 13.41
C TRP A 62 4.75 -3.79 14.17
N PHE A 63 3.49 -4.24 14.27
CA PHE A 63 2.47 -3.51 15.04
C PHE A 63 2.78 -3.50 16.55
N HIS A 64 3.25 -4.62 17.09
CA HIS A 64 3.67 -4.72 18.49
C HIS A 64 4.84 -3.78 18.79
N ASP A 65 5.87 -3.79 17.93
CA ASP A 65 7.04 -2.91 18.07
C ASP A 65 6.65 -1.44 17.92
N ALA A 66 5.79 -1.11 16.95
CA ALA A 66 5.33 0.25 16.72
C ALA A 66 4.53 0.78 17.92
N ASN A 67 3.63 -0.03 18.49
CA ASN A 67 2.91 0.34 19.70
C ASN A 67 3.85 0.47 20.91
N ALA A 68 4.79 -0.45 21.10
CA ALA A 68 5.78 -0.37 22.18
C ALA A 68 6.64 0.90 22.08
N GLN A 69 7.08 1.27 20.87
CA GLN A 69 7.81 2.52 20.62
C GLN A 69 6.96 3.75 20.95
N TYR A 70 5.68 3.76 20.57
CA TYR A 70 4.74 4.84 20.90
C TYR A 70 4.57 4.98 22.43
N GLN A 71 4.33 3.88 23.15
CA GLN A 71 4.22 3.88 24.61
C GLN A 71 5.51 4.34 25.30
N SER A 72 6.67 3.91 24.79
CA SER A 72 7.97 4.37 25.29
C SER A 72 8.14 5.89 25.13
N ARG A 73 7.72 6.45 23.99
CA ARG A 73 7.77 7.91 23.78
C ARG A 73 6.80 8.67 24.67
N LEU A 74 5.60 8.16 24.93
CA LEU A 74 4.68 8.76 25.91
C LEU A 74 5.31 8.83 27.31
N ASN A 75 5.93 7.74 27.76
CA ASN A 75 6.60 7.72 29.06
C ASN A 75 7.75 8.73 29.14
N GLN A 76 8.52 8.90 28.06
CA GLN A 76 9.58 9.91 27.99
C GLN A 76 9.00 11.33 28.02
N ILE A 77 7.91 11.59 27.31
CA ILE A 77 7.20 12.88 27.34
C ILE A 77 6.72 13.19 28.77
N HIS A 78 6.10 12.23 29.45
CA HIS A 78 5.66 12.40 30.83
C HIS A 78 6.84 12.68 31.78
N GLY A 79 7.92 11.91 31.66
CA GLY A 79 9.13 12.13 32.46
C GLY A 79 9.74 13.52 32.22
N HIS A 80 9.78 13.97 30.96
CA HIS A 80 10.36 15.27 30.61
C HIS A 80 9.48 16.45 31.05
N LYS A 81 8.15 16.29 31.03
CA LYS A 81 7.22 17.25 31.63
C LYS A 81 7.44 17.43 33.13
N ALA A 82 7.75 16.34 33.84
CA ALA A 82 8.10 16.41 35.26
C ALA A 82 9.40 17.20 35.50
N LEU A 83 10.40 17.07 34.62
CA LEU A 83 11.63 17.88 34.69
C LEU A 83 11.32 19.37 34.49
N ILE A 84 10.51 19.72 33.49
CA ILE A 84 10.09 21.11 33.22
C ILE A 84 9.35 21.71 34.43
N ALA A 85 8.52 20.91 35.12
CA ALA A 85 7.76 21.39 36.28
C ALA A 85 8.65 21.72 37.48
N GLY A 86 9.83 21.10 37.59
CA GLY A 86 10.80 21.36 38.67
C GLY A 86 11.86 22.41 38.32
N GLU A 87 11.93 22.86 37.07
CA GLU A 87 12.97 23.78 36.60
C GLU A 87 12.62 25.24 36.90
N THR A 88 13.61 26.01 37.35
CA THR A 88 13.48 27.43 37.70
C THR A 88 14.34 28.34 36.84
N ASP A 89 15.43 27.83 36.27
CA ASP A 89 16.26 28.58 35.34
C ASP A 89 15.53 28.77 34.00
N LYS A 90 15.42 30.02 33.56
CA LYS A 90 14.66 30.36 32.34
C LYS A 90 15.34 29.85 31.07
N GLY A 91 16.67 29.80 31.05
CA GLY A 91 17.42 29.30 29.90
C GLY A 91 17.20 27.80 29.73
N GLU A 92 17.34 27.06 30.81
CA GLU A 92 17.14 25.62 30.85
C GLU A 92 15.68 25.23 30.57
N LEU A 93 14.73 25.97 31.15
CA LEU A 93 13.30 25.77 30.89
C LEU A 93 12.97 25.89 29.39
N GLN A 94 13.58 26.86 28.70
CA GLN A 94 13.38 27.03 27.26
C GLN A 94 13.98 25.87 26.46
N ARG A 95 15.17 25.38 26.85
CA ARG A 95 15.81 24.21 26.23
C ARG A 95 14.91 22.97 26.38
N LEU A 96 14.47 22.67 27.60
CA LEU A 96 13.61 21.53 27.89
C LEU A 96 12.27 21.59 27.13
N ARG A 97 11.69 22.78 26.95
CA ARG A 97 10.47 22.94 26.15
C ARG A 97 10.67 22.64 24.67
N ILE A 98 11.81 23.02 24.10
CA ILE A 98 12.15 22.70 22.71
C ILE A 98 12.33 21.18 22.56
N GLU A 99 13.01 20.55 23.51
CA GLU A 99 13.18 19.09 23.53
C GLU A 99 11.85 18.36 23.68
N LEU A 100 10.98 18.83 24.58
CA LEU A 100 9.62 18.32 24.72
C LEU A 100 8.87 18.42 23.39
N ALA A 101 8.87 19.58 22.73
CA ALA A 101 8.16 19.77 21.46
C ALA A 101 8.66 18.79 20.38
N ALA A 102 9.97 18.54 20.32
CA ALA A 102 10.55 17.54 19.41
C ALA A 102 10.08 16.11 19.74
N MET A 103 10.03 15.75 21.03
CA MET A 103 9.51 14.44 21.46
C MET A 103 8.04 14.26 21.14
N GLN A 104 7.22 15.29 21.36
CA GLN A 104 5.79 15.28 21.02
C GLN A 104 5.58 15.10 19.52
N GLN A 105 6.38 15.79 18.68
CA GLN A 105 6.34 15.60 17.23
C GLN A 105 6.72 14.18 16.82
N SER A 106 7.76 13.60 17.42
CA SER A 106 8.15 12.20 17.17
C SER A 106 7.05 11.21 17.60
N CYS A 107 6.38 11.45 18.72
CA CYS A 107 5.24 10.65 19.18
C CYS A 107 4.06 10.71 18.18
N ARG A 108 3.72 11.90 17.67
CA ARG A 108 2.68 12.05 16.64
C ARG A 108 3.00 11.31 15.36
N ASP A 109 4.26 11.38 14.90
CA ASP A 109 4.70 10.63 13.72
C ASP A 109 4.55 9.10 13.90
N LEU A 110 4.87 8.57 15.09
CA LEU A 110 4.63 7.16 15.40
C LEU A 110 3.14 6.80 15.33
N ALA A 111 2.27 7.61 15.95
CA ALA A 111 0.82 7.40 15.90
C ALA A 111 0.30 7.43 14.46
N PHE A 112 0.74 8.39 13.65
CA PHE A 112 0.33 8.49 12.25
C PHE A 112 0.80 7.30 11.42
N ARG A 113 2.05 6.85 11.57
CA ARG A 113 2.56 5.67 10.86
C ARG A 113 1.83 4.41 11.26
N TYR A 114 1.53 4.25 12.54
CA TYR A 114 0.72 3.14 13.03
C TYR A 114 -0.67 3.16 12.38
N ASN A 115 -1.38 4.28 12.48
CA ASN A 115 -2.74 4.45 11.96
C ASN A 115 -2.80 4.29 10.43
N ALA A 116 -1.80 4.80 9.71
CA ALA A 116 -1.68 4.65 8.28
C ALA A 116 -1.47 3.19 7.86
N ASN A 117 -0.87 2.35 8.70
CA ASN A 117 -0.75 0.92 8.42
C ASN A 117 -1.96 0.12 8.90
N ALA A 118 -2.56 0.50 10.04
CA ALA A 118 -3.78 -0.13 10.56
C ALA A 118 -4.99 0.04 9.61
N THR A 119 -5.04 1.14 8.86
CA THR A 119 -6.10 1.41 7.87
C THR A 119 -5.89 0.69 6.54
N LYS A 120 -4.71 0.12 6.28
CA LYS A 120 -4.46 -0.65 5.05
C LYS A 120 -5.11 -2.02 5.16
N THR A 121 -6.00 -2.34 4.22
CA THR A 121 -6.75 -3.62 4.17
C THR A 121 -5.85 -4.86 4.21
N ASN A 122 -4.65 -4.79 3.62
CA ASN A 122 -3.70 -5.90 3.56
C ASN A 122 -2.73 -5.97 4.75
N VAL A 123 -2.82 -5.06 5.72
CA VAL A 123 -1.89 -4.99 6.85
C VAL A 123 -2.64 -4.95 8.18
N GLY A 124 -3.71 -4.15 8.29
CA GLY A 124 -4.49 -3.99 9.52
C GLY A 124 -5.09 -5.28 10.08
N LEU A 125 -5.29 -6.31 9.25
CA LEU A 125 -5.77 -7.62 9.72
C LEU A 125 -4.76 -8.33 10.64
N PHE A 126 -3.47 -7.99 10.51
CA PHE A 126 -2.37 -8.64 11.23
C PHE A 126 -2.03 -7.97 12.56
N GLN A 127 -2.77 -6.93 12.96
CA GLN A 127 -2.53 -6.21 14.19
C GLN A 127 -2.84 -7.04 15.46
N GLY A 128 -3.69 -8.08 15.33
CA GLY A 128 -4.17 -8.87 16.46
C GLY A 128 -5.23 -8.13 17.31
N GLU A 129 -5.82 -8.83 18.27
CA GLU A 129 -6.91 -8.29 19.11
C GLU A 129 -6.42 -7.51 20.34
N THR A 130 -5.14 -7.65 20.69
CA THR A 130 -4.57 -7.09 21.94
C THR A 130 -4.09 -5.64 21.80
N LEU A 131 -3.96 -5.14 20.57
CA LEU A 131 -3.46 -3.80 20.27
C LEU A 131 -4.59 -2.84 19.86
N PRO A 132 -4.47 -1.54 20.18
CA PRO A 132 -5.49 -0.54 19.86
C PRO A 132 -5.61 -0.33 18.34
N ARG A 133 -6.84 -0.39 17.81
CA ARG A 133 -7.10 -0.27 16.36
C ARG A 133 -6.53 1.01 15.75
N LEU A 134 -6.49 2.09 16.51
CA LEU A 134 -5.83 3.35 16.18
C LEU A 134 -5.18 3.91 17.45
N LEU A 135 -4.04 4.57 17.28
CA LEU A 135 -3.38 5.35 18.32
C LEU A 135 -3.87 6.80 18.28
N ASP A 136 -4.17 7.35 19.45
CA ASP A 136 -4.58 8.75 19.57
C ASP A 136 -3.35 9.66 19.61
N ALA A 137 -3.19 10.50 18.58
CA ALA A 137 -2.07 11.43 18.49
C ALA A 137 -2.17 12.57 19.52
N THR A 138 -3.37 12.87 20.05
CA THR A 138 -3.58 13.94 21.03
C THR A 138 -2.99 13.58 22.40
N THR A 139 -2.88 12.29 22.73
CA THR A 139 -2.18 11.81 23.94
C THR A 139 -0.71 12.20 23.96
N CYS A 140 -0.08 12.48 22.80
CA CYS A 140 1.29 12.99 22.76
C CYS A 140 1.42 14.40 23.34
N GLU A 141 0.31 15.13 23.50
CA GLU A 141 0.29 16.52 23.99
C GLU A 141 -0.16 16.61 25.45
N GLY A 142 -0.90 15.61 25.93
CA GLY A 142 -1.44 15.46 27.29
C GLY A 142 -0.37 15.38 28.36
#